data_AF-A0A327WA77-F1
#
_entry.id   AF-A0A327WA77-F1
#
_cell.length_a   1.000
_cell.length_b   1.000
_cell.length_c   1.000
_cell.angle_alpha   90.00
_cell.angle_beta   90.00
_cell.angle_gamma   90.00
#
_symmetry.space_group_name_H-M   'P 1'
#
loop_
_entity.id
_entity.type
_entity.pdbx_description
1 polymer ?
#
loop_
_entity_poly.entity_id
_entity_poly.type
_entity_poly.pdbx_seq_one_letter_code
_entity_poly.pdbx_strand_id
1 'polypeptide(L)' 'MTDGSNMYHYVEIRLADGDTTKVRVGRRLWKTVEAGDRIVKRPGADPEKA' A
#
# COMPACT_ATOMS: atom_id res chain seq x y z
N MET A 1 -20.38 -16.79 -5.49
CA MET A 1 -20.70 -15.70 -4.55
C MET A 1 -19.47 -14.81 -4.50
N THR A 2 -19.50 -13.68 -5.19
CA THR A 2 -18.37 -12.73 -5.23
C THR A 2 -18.38 -11.98 -3.91
N ASP A 3 -17.72 -12.55 -2.90
CA ASP A 3 -17.56 -11.90 -1.61
C ASP A 3 -16.71 -10.64 -1.82
N GLY A 4 -17.37 -9.49 -1.92
CA GLY A 4 -16.78 -8.18 -2.18
C GLY A 4 -15.78 -7.71 -1.13
N SER A 5 -15.52 -8.52 -0.09
CA SER A 5 -14.62 -8.24 1.02
C SER A 5 -13.13 -8.36 0.64
N ASN A 6 -12.78 -8.89 -0.54
CA ASN A 6 -11.39 -9.07 -0.98
C ASN A 6 -10.92 -8.05 -2.04
N MET A 7 -11.52 -6.85 -2.11
CA MET A 7 -11.18 -5.84 -3.13
C MET A 7 -10.05 -4.89 -2.75
N TYR A 8 -9.61 -4.88 -1.49
CA TYR A 8 -8.66 -3.89 -1.00
C TYR A 8 -7.43 -4.55 -0.37
N HIS A 9 -6.27 -4.22 -0.94
CA HIS A 9 -4.99 -4.61 -0.39
C HIS A 9 -4.48 -3.48 0.50
N TYR A 10 -3.90 -3.83 1.65
CA TYR A 10 -3.30 -2.89 2.57
C TYR A 10 -1.88 -3.33 2.86
N VAL A 11 -0.97 -2.37 2.92
CA VAL A 11 0.40 -2.57 3.38
C VAL A 11 0.59 -1.74 4.64
N GLU A 12 1.30 -2.31 5.61
CA GLU A 12 1.79 -1.56 6.75
C GLU A 12 3.11 -0.91 6.36
N ILE A 13 3.20 0.40 6.53
CA ILE A 13 4.42 1.16 6.27
C ILE A 13 4.89 1.81 7.55
N ARG A 14 6.21 1.94 7.67
CA ARG A 14 6.83 2.79 8.68
C ARG A 14 7.08 4.17 8.09
N LEU A 15 6.58 5.19 8.77
CA LEU A 15 6.82 6.59 8.46
C LEU A 15 8.20 7.00 8.97
N ALA A 16 8.74 8.11 8.44
CA ALA A 16 10.05 8.61 8.84
C ALA A 16 10.13 8.98 10.33
N ASP A 17 9.00 9.38 10.93
CA ASP A 17 8.87 9.68 12.36
C ASP A 17 8.90 8.42 13.25
N GLY A 18 8.89 7.23 12.64
CA GLY A 18 8.93 5.95 13.34
C GLY A 18 7.57 5.30 13.53
N ASP A 19 6.48 6.05 13.38
CA ASP A 19 5.10 5.55 13.39
C ASP A 19 4.83 4.54 12.28
N THR A 20 3.86 3.65 12.51
CA THR A 20 3.34 2.76 11.48
C THR A 20 1.92 3.14 11.07
N THR A 21 1.61 2.97 9.79
CA THR A 21 0.27 3.20 9.28
C THR A 21 -0.09 2.21 8.19
N LYS A 22 -1.37 1.93 8.04
CA LYS A 22 -1.91 1.05 7.00
C LYS A 22 -2.34 1.88 5.81
N VAL A 23 -1.74 1.61 4.66
CA VAL A 23 -2.06 2.29 3.40
C VAL A 23 -2.73 1.31 2.46
N ARG A 24 -3.89 1.71 1.94
CA ARG A 24 -4.56 0.98 0.87
C ARG A 24 -3.73 1.09 -0.42
N VAL A 25 -3.45 -0.03 -1.04
CA VAL A 25 -2.73 -0.13 -2.31
C VAL A 25 -3.58 -0.80 -3.38
N GLY A 26 -3.34 -0.42 -4.63
CA GLY A 26 -3.94 -1.09 -5.77
C GLY A 26 -3.34 -2.48 -5.98
N ARG A 27 -4.07 -3.33 -6.72
CA ARG A 27 -3.65 -4.71 -7.05
C ARG A 27 -2.29 -4.79 -7.75
N ARG A 28 -1.96 -3.80 -8.60
CA ARG A 28 -0.66 -3.75 -9.30
C ARG A 28 0.49 -3.63 -8.33
N LEU A 29 0.44 -2.65 -7.42
CA LEU A 29 1.47 -2.45 -6.41
C LEU A 29 1.55 -3.66 -5.46
N TRP A 30 0.40 -4.17 -5.00
CA TRP A 30 0.34 -5.34 -4.12
C TRP A 30 1.11 -6.56 -4.67
N LYS A 31 1.04 -6.81 -5.97
CA LYS A 31 1.75 -7.93 -6.61
C LYS A 31 3.26 -7.76 -6.70
N THR A 32 3.78 -6.56 -6.45
CA THR A 32 5.19 -6.20 -6.69
C THR A 32 5.90 -5.72 -5.43
N VAL A 33 5.17 -5.42 -4.36
CA VAL A 33 5.69 -4.80 -3.15
C VAL A 33 6.09 -5.87 -2.14
N GLU A 34 7.27 -5.70 -1.55
CA GLU A 34 7.87 -6.60 -0.58
C GLU A 34 8.26 -5.81 0.69
N ALA A 35 8.42 -6.52 1.81
CA ALA A 35 8.86 -5.88 3.05
C ALA A 35 10.27 -5.29 2.87
N GLY A 36 10.42 -4.01 3.22
CA GLY A 36 11.66 -3.26 3.01
C GLY A 36 11.63 -2.33 1.79
N ASP A 37 10.67 -2.51 0.87
CA ASP A 37 10.43 -1.54 -0.19
C ASP A 37 9.97 -0.18 0.38
N ARG A 38 10.40 0.90 -0.28
CA ARG A 38 9.89 2.24 0.00
C ARG A 38 8.70 2.53 -0.90
N ILE A 39 7.64 3.08 -0.31
CA ILE A 39 6.42 3.48 -1.03
C ILE A 39 6.32 5.00 -1.00
N VAL A 40 5.97 5.61 -2.14
CA VAL A 40 5.66 7.04 -2.25
C VAL A 40 4.18 7.18 -2.57
N LYS A 41 3.50 8.08 -1.86
CA LYS A 41 2.12 8.47 -2.16
C LYS A 41 2.09 9.97 -2.46
N ARG A 42 1.89 10.33 -3.72
CA ARG A 42 1.71 11.73 -4.13
C ARG A 42 0.26 12.17 -3.87
N PRO A 43 0.01 13.44 -3.55
CA PRO A 43 -1.35 13.94 -3.38
C PRO A 43 -2.16 13.73 -4.67
N GLY A 44 -3.34 13.12 -4.54
CA GLY A 44 -4.22 12.81 -5.68
C GLY A 44 -3.81 11.61 -6.54
N ALA A 45 -2.69 10.94 -6.25
CA ALA A 45 -2.24 9.75 -6.96
C ALA A 45 -2.32 8.49 -6.09
N ASP A 46 -2.41 7.33 -6.75
CA ASP A 46 -2.24 6.04 -6.10
C ASP A 46 -0.82 5.89 -5.56
N PRO A 47 -0.64 5.16 -4.44
CA PRO A 47 0.70 4.82 -3.96
C PRO A 47 1.46 3.97 -4.98
N GLU A 48 2.74 4.25 -5.14
CA GLU A 48 3.68 3.56 -6.03
C GLU A 48 4.96 3.19 -5.28
N LYS A 49 5.68 2.17 -5.77
CA LYS A 49 7.02 1.85 -5.29
C LYS A 49 7.97 2.99 -5.68
N ALA A 50 8.83 3.42 -4.75
CA ALA A 50 9.80 4.50 -4.93
C ALA A 50 10.93 4.14 -5.90
#